data_AF-A0A1G1NJA5-F1
#
_entry.id   AF-A0A1G1NJA5-F1
#
_cell.length_a   1.000
_cell.length_b   1.000
_cell.length_c   1.000
_cell.angle_alpha   90.00
_cell.angle_beta   90.00
_cell.angle_gamma   90.00
#
_symmetry.space_group_name_H-M   'P 1'
#
loop_
_entity.id
_entity.type
_entity.pdbx_description
1 polymer ?
#
loop_
_entity_poly.entity_id
_entity_poly.type
_entity_poly.pdbx_seq_one_letter_code
_entity_poly.pdbx_strand_id
1 'polypeptide(L)'
;MNNSEYLTVSDLNRFIKDVLNAGFPRPVWVCGEIQQYDRNKGKKHIFFELVEKDSRSDEILARVGLVIFANRKTAIDQILVQSENAFALKDDIEVKFRCTVDFYPPHGAVRLIVEEIDPTYTLGKLAQEKQKLIAALKEKGVLDKNKQLPLPPVPLTIGLITSDDSAAYNDFISELRKSGYGFKVYLRNTLMQGKNAPKDVCRAFAELQRLDGLEAIIITRGGGSLAELSCFDSALIAEA
;
A
#
# COMPACT_ATOMS: atom_id res chain seq x y z
N MET A 1 30.28 -17.94 -37.76
CA MET A 1 28.89 -18.43 -37.69
C MET A 1 28.97 -19.94 -37.70
N ASN A 2 28.83 -20.59 -36.55
CA ASN A 2 28.81 -22.05 -36.51
C ASN A 2 27.49 -22.54 -37.11
N ASN A 3 27.62 -23.43 -38.09
CA ASN A 3 26.53 -24.06 -38.82
C ASN A 3 25.98 -25.22 -37.96
N SER A 4 25.06 -24.92 -37.05
CA SER A 4 24.33 -25.93 -36.27
C SER A 4 22.83 -25.75 -36.53
N GLU A 5 22.17 -26.84 -36.91
CA GLU A 5 20.76 -26.92 -37.33
C GLU A 5 19.75 -26.60 -36.20
N TYR A 6 20.24 -26.32 -35.00
CA TYR A 6 19.46 -26.00 -33.80
C TYR A 6 20.28 -25.17 -32.80
N LEU A 7 19.60 -24.42 -31.92
CA LEU A 7 20.19 -23.77 -30.75
C LEU A 7 19.85 -24.57 -29.49
N THR A 8 20.82 -24.74 -28.58
CA THR A 8 20.47 -25.22 -27.24
C THR A 8 19.69 -24.14 -26.48
N VAL A 9 18.93 -24.52 -25.45
CA VAL A 9 18.22 -23.56 -24.58
C VAL A 9 19.19 -22.51 -24.00
N SER A 10 20.40 -22.94 -23.64
CA SER A 10 21.46 -22.05 -23.13
C SER A 10 21.97 -21.08 -24.20
N ASP A 11 22.11 -21.52 -25.45
CA ASP A 11 22.53 -20.65 -26.56
C ASP A 11 21.47 -19.62 -26.89
N LEU A 12 20.20 -20.03 -26.95
CA LEU A 12 19.07 -19.13 -27.15
C LEU A 12 18.99 -18.08 -26.03
N ASN A 13 19.04 -18.52 -24.77
CA ASN A 13 18.98 -17.61 -23.61
C ASN A 13 20.16 -16.62 -23.58
N ARG A 14 21.37 -17.07 -23.95
CA ARG A 14 22.53 -16.19 -24.07
C ARG A 14 22.32 -15.15 -25.17
N PHE A 15 21.83 -15.57 -26.33
CA PHE A 15 21.53 -14.65 -27.43
C PHE A 15 20.46 -13.62 -27.07
N ILE A 16 19.35 -14.03 -26.45
CA ILE A 16 18.30 -13.12 -25.97
C ILE A 16 18.89 -12.09 -24.99
N LYS A 17 19.73 -12.55 -24.06
CA LYS A 17 20.39 -11.68 -23.10
C LYS A 17 21.31 -10.68 -23.77
N ASP A 18 22.10 -11.09 -24.76
CA ASP A 18 23.00 -10.22 -25.51
C ASP A 18 22.23 -9.14 -26.28
N VAL A 19 21.12 -9.52 -26.93
CA VAL A 19 20.22 -8.57 -27.62
C VAL A 19 19.64 -7.55 -26.65
N LEU A 20 19.17 -7.98 -25.48
CA LEU A 20 18.62 -7.07 -24.46
C LEU A 20 19.69 -6.13 -23.90
N ASN A 21 20.89 -6.64 -23.61
CA ASN A 21 22.01 -5.82 -23.13
C ASN A 21 22.42 -4.77 -24.18
N ALA A 22 22.42 -5.14 -25.45
CA ALA A 22 22.72 -4.22 -26.55
C ALA A 22 21.60 -3.18 -26.76
N GLY A 23 20.34 -3.58 -26.60
CA GLY A 23 19.17 -2.69 -26.72
C GLY A 23 19.02 -1.72 -25.55
N PHE A 24 19.46 -2.12 -24.35
CA PHE A 24 19.37 -1.32 -23.13
C PHE A 24 20.75 -1.18 -22.46
N PRO A 25 21.70 -0.43 -23.08
CA PRO A 25 23.06 -0.30 -22.56
C PRO A 25 23.14 0.56 -21.28
N ARG A 26 22.05 1.22 -20.90
CA ARG A 26 21.93 2.06 -19.70
C ARG A 26 20.62 1.79 -18.99
N PRO A 27 20.56 2.05 -17.67
CA PRO A 27 19.31 1.98 -16.92
C PRO A 27 18.25 2.92 -17.49
N VAL A 28 17.00 2.47 -17.48
CA VAL A 28 15.83 3.20 -17.97
C VAL A 28 14.86 3.52 -16.84
N TRP A 29 14.14 4.62 -16.96
CA TRP A 29 13.05 4.95 -16.04
C TRP A 29 11.77 4.25 -16.48
N VAL A 30 11.17 3.51 -15.55
CA VAL A 30 9.92 2.77 -15.77
C VAL A 30 8.94 3.14 -14.67
N CYS A 31 7.71 3.46 -15.06
CA CYS A 31 6.60 3.73 -14.15
C CYS A 31 5.57 2.61 -14.20
N GLY A 32 4.89 2.38 -13.08
CA GLY A 32 3.79 1.44 -12.99
C GLY A 32 3.33 1.27 -11.56
N GLU A 33 2.25 0.53 -11.38
CA GLU A 33 1.73 0.19 -10.06
C GLU A 33 2.42 -1.07 -9.53
N ILE A 34 2.82 -1.06 -8.25
CA ILE A 34 3.40 -2.22 -7.60
C ILE A 34 2.32 -3.28 -7.36
N GLN A 35 2.63 -4.52 -7.74
CA GLN A 35 1.84 -5.70 -7.41
C GLN A 35 2.73 -6.84 -6.87
N GLN A 36 2.13 -7.73 -6.08
CA GLN A 36 2.80 -8.89 -5.48
C GLN A 36 4.07 -8.53 -4.69
N TYR A 37 4.07 -7.39 -4.00
CA TYR A 37 5.20 -6.92 -3.23
C TYR A 37 5.54 -7.86 -2.08
N ASP A 38 6.76 -8.41 -2.09
CA ASP A 38 7.22 -9.26 -1.02
C ASP A 38 7.45 -8.49 0.28
N ARG A 39 6.53 -8.67 1.23
CA ARG A 39 6.54 -8.00 2.54
C ARG A 39 7.49 -8.65 3.54
N ASN A 40 8.13 -9.77 3.21
CA ASN A 40 9.00 -10.46 4.14
C ASN A 40 10.32 -9.71 4.33
N LYS A 41 10.41 -8.96 5.43
CA LYS A 41 11.61 -8.18 5.79
C LYS A 41 12.87 -9.04 5.94
N GLY A 42 12.74 -10.34 6.25
CA GLY A 42 13.85 -11.28 6.42
C GLY A 42 14.48 -11.79 5.12
N LYS A 43 13.87 -11.51 3.96
CA LYS A 43 14.46 -11.89 2.67
C LYS A 43 15.56 -10.92 2.25
N LYS A 44 16.63 -11.51 1.69
CA LYS A 44 17.79 -10.80 1.14
C LYS A 44 17.44 -9.97 -0.09
N HIS A 45 16.47 -10.41 -0.88
CA HIS A 45 16.04 -9.74 -2.11
C HIS A 45 14.53 -9.56 -2.06
N ILE A 46 14.05 -8.45 -2.61
CA ILE A 46 12.64 -8.14 -2.69
C ILE A 46 12.22 -8.32 -4.14
N PHE A 47 11.23 -9.17 -4.38
CA PHE A 47 10.64 -9.41 -5.68
C PHE A 47 9.22 -8.86 -5.70
N PHE A 48 8.82 -8.30 -6.84
CA PHE A 48 7.49 -7.75 -7.09
C PHE A 48 7.29 -7.52 -8.59
N GLU A 49 6.10 -7.10 -8.99
CA GLU A 49 5.77 -6.74 -10.37
C GLU A 49 5.43 -5.26 -10.47
N LEU A 50 5.74 -4.64 -11.60
CA LEU A 50 5.10 -3.40 -12.04
C LEU A 50 4.05 -3.76 -13.06
N VAL A 51 2.85 -3.22 -12.86
CA VAL A 51 1.73 -3.38 -13.79
C VAL A 51 1.29 -2.03 -14.33
N GLU A 52 0.88 -2.02 -15.59
CA GLU A 52 0.13 -0.94 -16.19
C GLU A 52 -1.33 -1.37 -16.25
N LYS A 53 -2.23 -0.56 -15.69
CA LYS A 53 -3.67 -0.80 -15.74
C LYS A 53 -4.32 0.14 -16.74
N ASP A 54 -5.46 -0.29 -17.28
CA ASP A 54 -6.30 0.59 -18.08
C ASP A 54 -6.81 1.78 -17.23
N SER A 55 -6.98 2.93 -17.87
CA SER A 55 -7.44 4.14 -17.17
C SER A 55 -8.93 4.12 -16.80
N ARG A 56 -9.71 3.23 -17.42
CA ARG A 56 -11.17 3.11 -17.31
C ARG A 56 -11.60 1.80 -16.67
N SER A 57 -10.72 0.80 -16.58
CA SER A 57 -10.98 -0.48 -15.92
C SER A 57 -9.77 -0.92 -15.07
N ASP A 58 -9.98 -1.81 -14.11
CA ASP A 58 -8.90 -2.42 -13.32
C ASP A 58 -8.13 -3.53 -14.10
N GLU A 59 -8.25 -3.57 -15.43
CA GLU A 59 -7.59 -4.56 -16.26
C GLU A 59 -6.09 -4.27 -16.40
N ILE A 60 -5.26 -5.30 -16.26
CA ILE A 60 -3.80 -5.19 -16.42
C ILE A 60 -3.45 -5.29 -17.90
N LEU A 61 -2.98 -4.18 -18.49
CA LEU A 61 -2.54 -4.08 -19.88
C LEU A 61 -1.14 -4.66 -20.08
N ALA A 62 -0.23 -4.39 -19.16
CA ALA A 62 1.15 -4.84 -19.22
C ALA A 62 1.70 -5.14 -17.83
N ARG A 63 2.71 -6.02 -17.76
CA ARG A 63 3.43 -6.31 -16.52
C ARG A 63 4.88 -6.66 -16.77
N VAL A 64 5.73 -6.39 -15.79
CA VAL A 64 7.13 -6.82 -15.77
C VAL A 64 7.58 -7.13 -14.34
N GLY A 65 8.38 -8.17 -14.17
CA GLY A 65 8.93 -8.55 -12.87
C GLY A 65 10.13 -7.69 -12.49
N LEU A 66 10.28 -7.41 -11.19
CA LEU A 66 11.35 -6.59 -10.63
C LEU A 66 12.05 -7.29 -9.48
N VAL A 67 13.30 -6.88 -9.26
CA VAL A 67 14.08 -7.25 -8.09
C VAL A 67 14.83 -6.05 -7.51
N ILE A 68 14.73 -5.89 -6.19
CA ILE A 68 15.66 -5.08 -5.40
C ILE A 68 16.63 -6.04 -4.71
N PHE A 69 17.90 -5.99 -5.10
CA PHE A 69 18.95 -6.80 -4.46
C PHE A 69 19.34 -6.25 -3.08
N ALA A 70 19.92 -7.11 -2.24
CA ALA A 70 20.26 -6.79 -0.85
C ALA A 70 21.17 -5.56 -0.71
N ASN A 71 22.17 -5.47 -1.59
CA ASN A 71 23.12 -4.36 -1.63
C ASN A 71 22.46 -3.02 -1.97
N ARG A 72 21.28 -3.03 -2.60
CA ARG A 72 20.56 -1.82 -3.00
C ARG A 72 19.39 -1.47 -2.08
N LYS A 73 18.83 -2.46 -1.38
CA LYS A 73 17.69 -2.29 -0.47
C LYS A 73 17.88 -1.11 0.51
N THR A 74 19.02 -1.07 1.21
CA THR A 74 19.29 -0.01 2.19
C THR A 74 19.33 1.39 1.57
N ALA A 75 19.87 1.55 0.36
CA ALA A 75 19.91 2.84 -0.31
C ALA A 75 18.51 3.32 -0.71
N ILE A 76 17.66 2.40 -1.21
CA ILE A 76 16.26 2.70 -1.53
C ILE A 76 15.50 3.08 -0.27
N ASP A 77 15.63 2.30 0.80
CA ASP A 77 14.97 2.57 2.09
C ASP A 77 15.38 3.96 2.64
N GLN A 78 16.65 4.35 2.50
CA GLN A 78 17.15 5.67 2.91
C GLN A 78 16.51 6.81 2.12
N ILE A 79 16.43 6.69 0.78
CA ILE A 79 15.77 7.69 -0.08
C ILE A 79 14.30 7.87 0.35
N LEU A 80 13.61 6.78 0.65
CA LEU A 80 12.21 6.79 1.08
C LEU A 80 12.02 7.45 2.45
N VAL A 81 12.90 7.18 3.40
CA VAL A 81 12.83 7.77 4.76
C VAL A 81 13.19 9.25 4.78
N GLN A 82 14.14 9.69 3.93
CA GLN A 82 14.58 11.09 3.87
C GLN A 82 13.60 12.01 3.13
N SER A 83 12.61 11.45 2.44
CA SER A 83 11.60 12.23 1.72
C SER A 83 10.66 12.93 2.72
N GLU A 84 10.29 14.19 2.47
CA GLU A 84 9.45 15.03 3.35
C GLU A 84 8.11 14.36 3.75
N ASN A 85 7.63 13.43 2.92
CA ASN A 85 6.51 12.55 3.22
C ASN A 85 6.97 11.10 3.07
N ALA A 86 7.66 10.57 4.07
CA ALA A 86 8.16 9.20 4.02
C ALA A 86 7.01 8.21 3.71
N PHE A 87 7.19 7.42 2.66
CA PHE A 87 6.27 6.36 2.27
C PHE A 87 7.00 5.02 2.20
N ALA A 88 6.25 3.93 2.31
CA ALA A 88 6.78 2.58 2.19
C ALA A 88 6.30 1.97 0.87
N LEU A 89 7.19 1.24 0.20
CA LEU A 89 6.79 0.42 -0.94
C LEU A 89 5.83 -0.68 -0.47
N LYS A 90 4.70 -0.78 -1.16
CA LYS A 90 3.67 -1.79 -0.98
C LYS A 90 2.86 -1.88 -2.26
N ASP A 91 2.00 -2.90 -2.32
CA ASP A 91 1.04 -3.05 -3.41
C ASP A 91 0.16 -1.82 -3.56
N ASP A 92 -0.33 -1.63 -4.78
CA ASP A 92 -1.31 -0.61 -5.15
C ASP A 92 -0.77 0.83 -5.04
N ILE A 93 0.56 1.01 -5.13
CA ILE A 93 1.21 2.33 -5.24
C ILE A 93 1.82 2.46 -6.64
N GLU A 94 1.53 3.57 -7.32
CA GLU A 94 2.22 3.95 -8.56
C GLU A 94 3.61 4.54 -8.25
N VAL A 95 4.64 3.94 -8.82
CA VAL A 95 6.04 4.30 -8.59
C VAL A 95 6.77 4.55 -9.90
N LYS A 96 7.93 5.20 -9.80
CA LYS A 96 8.86 5.38 -10.90
C LYS A 96 10.25 4.96 -10.47
N PHE A 97 10.74 3.89 -11.07
CA PHE A 97 12.05 3.31 -10.78
C PHE A 97 13.00 3.50 -11.95
N ARG A 98 14.28 3.69 -11.62
CA ARG A 98 15.37 3.57 -12.57
C ARG A 98 15.89 2.14 -12.50
N CYS A 99 15.88 1.46 -13.63
CA CYS A 99 16.10 0.02 -13.69
C CYS A 99 17.06 -0.38 -14.80
N THR A 100 17.92 -1.34 -14.52
CA THR A 100 18.62 -2.11 -15.56
C THR A 100 17.71 -3.23 -16.07
N VAL A 101 17.56 -3.34 -17.39
CA VAL A 101 16.84 -4.44 -18.04
C VAL A 101 17.74 -5.68 -18.04
N ASP A 102 17.26 -6.79 -17.51
CA ASP A 102 17.99 -8.05 -17.44
C ASP A 102 17.13 -9.21 -17.95
N PHE A 103 17.78 -10.26 -18.44
CA PHE A 103 17.14 -11.52 -18.75
C PHE A 103 17.61 -12.57 -17.76
N TYR A 104 16.68 -13.28 -17.12
CA TYR A 104 16.97 -14.32 -16.13
C TYR A 104 16.82 -15.72 -16.75
N PRO A 105 17.93 -16.36 -17.16
CA PRO A 105 17.87 -17.61 -17.93
C PRO A 105 17.14 -18.77 -17.24
N PRO A 106 17.23 -18.98 -15.91
CA PRO A 106 16.52 -20.07 -15.24
C PRO A 106 14.99 -20.04 -15.40
N HIS A 107 14.40 -18.86 -15.63
CA HIS A 107 12.97 -18.71 -15.89
C HIS A 107 12.65 -18.22 -17.31
N GLY A 108 13.66 -18.03 -18.16
CA GLY A 108 13.47 -17.53 -19.53
C GLY A 108 12.71 -16.20 -19.61
N ALA A 109 12.85 -15.34 -18.59
CA ALA A 109 12.02 -14.16 -18.43
C ALA A 109 12.83 -12.87 -18.36
N VAL A 110 12.29 -11.80 -18.95
CA VAL A 110 12.78 -10.43 -18.75
C VAL A 110 12.39 -9.97 -17.35
N ARG A 111 13.32 -9.28 -16.69
CA ARG A 111 13.10 -8.63 -15.40
C ARG A 111 13.83 -7.29 -15.35
N LEU A 112 13.43 -6.46 -14.41
CA LEU A 112 14.09 -5.20 -14.11
C LEU A 112 14.83 -5.30 -12.78
N ILE A 113 16.07 -4.82 -12.75
CA ILE A 113 16.86 -4.67 -11.52
C ILE A 113 16.75 -3.21 -11.11
N VAL A 114 16.14 -2.97 -9.94
CA VAL A 114 15.93 -1.61 -9.43
C VAL A 114 17.25 -1.02 -8.92
N GLU A 115 17.58 0.17 -9.41
CA GLU A 115 18.78 0.92 -9.00
C GLU A 115 18.43 2.14 -8.17
N GLU A 116 17.40 2.89 -8.56
CA GLU A 116 16.98 4.14 -7.93
C GLU A 116 15.45 4.27 -7.98
N ILE A 117 14.88 5.11 -7.11
CA ILE A 117 13.48 5.50 -7.10
C ILE A 117 13.36 7.02 -7.21
N ASP A 118 12.34 7.49 -7.92
CA ASP A 118 11.91 8.89 -7.95
C ASP A 118 10.80 9.08 -6.89
N PRO A 119 11.12 9.53 -5.66
CA PRO A 119 10.12 9.70 -4.61
C PRO A 119 9.17 10.85 -4.92
N THR A 120 9.62 11.89 -5.62
CA THR A 120 8.80 13.05 -5.99
C THR A 120 7.66 12.65 -6.93
N TYR A 121 7.95 11.81 -7.93
CA TYR A 121 6.91 11.26 -8.80
C TYR A 121 5.85 10.49 -8.00
N THR A 122 6.32 9.56 -7.15
CA THR A 122 5.45 8.68 -6.36
C THR A 122 4.56 9.48 -5.40
N LEU A 123 5.14 10.46 -4.71
CA LEU A 123 4.41 11.35 -3.82
C LEU A 123 3.39 12.23 -4.56
N GLY A 124 3.76 12.70 -5.76
CA GLY A 124 2.83 13.43 -6.63
C GLY A 124 1.61 12.59 -7.01
N LYS A 125 1.82 11.30 -7.31
CA LYS A 125 0.72 10.37 -7.61
C LYS A 125 -0.18 10.10 -6.42
N LEU A 126 0.38 9.80 -5.25
CA LEU A 126 -0.39 9.62 -4.01
C LEU A 126 -1.20 10.86 -3.65
N ALA A 127 -0.62 12.05 -3.79
CA ALA A 127 -1.32 13.32 -3.54
C ALA A 127 -2.47 13.53 -4.54
N GLN A 128 -2.25 13.22 -5.82
CA GLN A 128 -3.28 13.31 -6.86
C GLN A 128 -4.43 12.34 -6.59
N GLU A 129 -4.16 11.10 -6.22
CA GLU A 129 -5.17 10.09 -5.87
C GLU A 129 -6.02 10.53 -4.69
N LYS A 130 -5.38 11.04 -3.63
CA LYS A 130 -6.07 11.59 -2.46
C LYS A 130 -6.99 12.75 -2.83
N GLN A 131 -6.51 13.68 -3.66
CA GLN A 131 -7.33 14.80 -4.12
C GLN A 131 -8.53 14.33 -4.96
N LYS A 132 -8.34 13.35 -5.86
CA LYS A 132 -9.42 12.73 -6.63
C LYS A 132 -10.46 12.08 -5.72
N LEU A 133 -10.02 11.32 -4.72
CA LEU A 133 -10.91 10.69 -3.74
C LEU A 133 -11.73 11.75 -2.97
N ILE A 134 -11.08 12.80 -2.47
CA ILE A 134 -11.76 13.91 -1.77
C ILE A 134 -12.79 14.58 -2.69
N ALA A 135 -12.43 14.86 -3.94
CA ALA A 135 -13.35 15.48 -4.90
C ALA A 135 -14.58 14.60 -5.16
N ALA A 136 -14.38 13.29 -5.38
CA ALA A 136 -15.48 12.34 -5.57
C ALA A 136 -16.38 12.24 -4.33
N LEU A 137 -15.81 12.20 -3.12
CA LEU A 137 -16.59 12.17 -1.88
C LEU A 137 -17.37 13.47 -1.62
N LYS A 138 -16.84 14.62 -2.06
CA LYS A 138 -17.55 15.91 -2.02
C LYS A 138 -18.72 15.92 -3.00
N GLU A 139 -18.51 15.44 -4.22
CA GLU A 139 -19.55 15.36 -5.24
C GLU A 139 -20.71 14.44 -4.79
N LYS A 140 -20.39 13.31 -4.15
CA LYS A 140 -21.37 12.43 -3.51
C LYS A 140 -22.02 13.02 -2.24
N GLY A 141 -21.54 14.17 -1.77
CA GLY A 141 -22.01 14.80 -0.53
C GLY A 141 -21.73 13.98 0.73
N VAL A 142 -20.75 13.08 0.70
CA VAL A 142 -20.41 12.16 1.81
C VAL A 142 -19.41 12.79 2.77
N LEU A 143 -18.48 13.61 2.26
CA LEU A 143 -17.31 14.08 3.02
C LEU A 143 -17.64 14.72 4.38
N ASP A 144 -18.71 15.49 4.47
CA ASP A 144 -19.10 16.21 5.69
C ASP A 144 -20.28 15.58 6.45
N LYS A 145 -20.81 14.42 6.01
CA LYS A 145 -21.98 13.78 6.65
C LYS A 145 -21.77 13.48 8.12
N ASN A 146 -20.59 12.98 8.48
CA ASN A 146 -20.29 12.64 9.87
C ASN A 146 -20.36 13.86 10.80
N LYS A 147 -20.00 15.07 10.31
CA LYS A 147 -20.06 16.32 11.09
C LYS A 147 -21.49 16.80 11.36
N GLN A 148 -22.46 16.30 10.60
CA GLN A 148 -23.87 16.66 10.74
C GLN A 148 -24.59 15.80 11.78
N LEU A 149 -23.95 14.72 12.26
CA LEU A 149 -24.53 13.85 13.27
C LEU A 149 -24.44 14.52 14.65
N PRO A 150 -25.54 14.54 15.42
CA PRO A 150 -25.50 15.02 16.79
C PRO A 150 -24.65 14.07 17.63
N LEU A 151 -23.67 14.61 18.35
CA LEU A 151 -22.85 13.87 19.30
C LEU A 151 -23.21 14.35 20.71
N PRO A 152 -23.57 13.45 21.65
CA PRO A 152 -23.79 13.85 23.03
C PRO A 152 -22.49 14.40 23.63
N PRO A 153 -22.55 15.37 24.55
CA PRO A 153 -21.35 15.96 25.16
C PRO A 153 -20.43 14.93 25.82
N VAL A 154 -21.00 13.83 26.32
CA VAL A 154 -20.29 12.69 26.92
C VAL A 154 -20.92 11.39 26.43
N PRO A 155 -20.44 10.78 25.33
CA PRO A 155 -20.92 9.48 24.86
C PRO A 155 -20.38 8.38 25.77
N LEU A 156 -21.22 7.82 26.64
CA LEU A 156 -20.81 6.79 27.61
C LEU A 156 -20.80 5.39 26.99
N THR A 157 -21.65 5.13 25.99
CA THR A 157 -21.74 3.84 25.30
C THR A 157 -21.09 3.94 23.93
N ILE A 158 -19.90 3.36 23.81
CA ILE A 158 -19.04 3.56 22.64
C ILE A 158 -18.65 2.25 21.97
N GLY A 159 -18.62 2.26 20.66
CA GLY A 159 -18.01 1.22 19.83
C GLY A 159 -16.56 1.59 19.57
N LEU A 160 -15.64 0.66 19.74
CA LEU A 160 -14.22 0.88 19.52
C LEU A 160 -13.71 -0.08 18.44
N ILE A 161 -13.26 0.46 17.32
CA ILE A 161 -12.62 -0.26 16.23
C ILE A 161 -11.11 0.02 16.33
N THR A 162 -10.35 -0.99 16.74
CA THR A 162 -8.88 -0.94 16.87
C THR A 162 -8.32 -2.36 16.88
N SER A 163 -7.00 -2.52 16.85
CA SER A 163 -6.37 -3.81 17.14
C SER A 163 -6.41 -4.06 18.64
N ASP A 164 -6.87 -5.25 19.02
CA ASP A 164 -6.80 -5.74 20.40
C ASP A 164 -5.34 -5.75 20.89
N ASP A 165 -5.16 -5.51 22.19
CA ASP A 165 -3.88 -5.39 22.90
C ASP A 165 -2.87 -4.40 22.26
N SER A 166 -3.33 -3.50 21.40
CA SER A 166 -2.47 -2.46 20.83
C SER A 166 -2.21 -1.33 21.84
N ALA A 167 -1.14 -0.57 21.62
CA ALA A 167 -0.89 0.64 22.40
C ALA A 167 -2.10 1.60 22.35
N ALA A 168 -2.71 1.81 21.18
CA ALA A 168 -3.91 2.65 21.07
C ALA A 168 -5.09 2.13 21.88
N TYR A 169 -5.31 0.80 21.89
CA TYR A 169 -6.37 0.22 22.73
C TYR A 169 -6.09 0.49 24.21
N ASN A 170 -4.88 0.16 24.67
CA ASN A 170 -4.49 0.31 26.06
C ASN A 170 -4.53 1.78 26.52
N ASP A 171 -4.05 2.71 25.68
CA ASP A 171 -4.10 4.15 25.93
C ASP A 171 -5.54 4.66 26.01
N PHE A 172 -6.39 4.26 25.06
CA PHE A 172 -7.79 4.67 25.01
C PHE A 172 -8.56 4.19 26.25
N ILE A 173 -8.46 2.90 26.59
CA ILE A 173 -9.14 2.34 27.77
C ILE A 173 -8.60 2.94 29.07
N SER A 174 -7.28 3.17 29.16
CA SER A 174 -6.67 3.81 30.33
C SER A 174 -7.23 5.21 30.56
N GLU A 175 -7.35 6.01 29.50
CA GLU A 175 -7.85 7.38 29.60
C GLU A 175 -9.34 7.43 29.99
N LEU A 176 -10.16 6.55 29.43
CA LEU A 176 -11.57 6.42 29.84
C LEU A 176 -11.70 6.05 31.32
N ARG A 177 -10.86 5.15 31.83
CA ARG A 177 -10.87 4.75 33.25
C ARG A 177 -10.46 5.90 34.18
N LYS A 178 -9.47 6.70 33.81
CA LYS A 178 -9.00 7.85 34.62
C LYS A 178 -10.05 8.95 34.74
N SER A 179 -10.93 9.07 33.75
CA SER A 179 -11.95 10.13 33.71
C SER A 179 -12.98 10.07 34.84
N GLY A 180 -13.17 8.90 35.47
CA GLY A 180 -14.20 8.68 36.50
C GLY A 180 -15.61 8.46 35.97
N TYR A 181 -15.84 8.48 34.66
CA TYR A 181 -17.15 8.22 34.05
C TYR A 181 -17.37 6.72 33.75
N GLY A 182 -18.64 6.30 33.76
CA GLY A 182 -19.07 4.91 33.55
C GLY A 182 -19.12 4.49 32.07
N PHE A 183 -17.99 4.54 31.37
CA PHE A 183 -17.93 4.15 29.95
C PHE A 183 -18.19 2.65 29.74
N LYS A 184 -19.08 2.34 28.80
CA LYS A 184 -19.31 1.00 28.24
C LYS A 184 -18.69 0.93 26.86
N VAL A 185 -17.67 0.09 26.69
CA VAL A 185 -16.91 -0.03 25.45
C VAL A 185 -17.18 -1.37 24.77
N TYR A 186 -17.64 -1.34 23.52
CA TYR A 186 -17.76 -2.52 22.66
C TYR A 186 -16.58 -2.55 21.69
N LEU A 187 -15.56 -3.37 22.00
CA LEU A 187 -14.41 -3.56 21.12
C LEU A 187 -14.79 -4.42 19.91
N ARG A 188 -14.31 -4.01 18.74
CA ARG A 188 -14.12 -4.87 17.57
C ARG A 188 -12.65 -4.88 17.21
N ASN A 189 -12.02 -6.03 17.44
CA ASN A 189 -10.65 -6.27 17.02
C ASN A 189 -10.59 -6.23 15.49
N THR A 190 -9.74 -5.38 14.95
CA THR A 190 -9.71 -5.09 13.51
C THR A 190 -8.29 -4.78 13.06
N LEU A 191 -7.96 -5.20 11.84
CA LEU A 191 -6.72 -4.86 11.17
C LEU A 191 -6.64 -3.34 10.95
N MET A 192 -5.63 -2.72 11.54
CA MET A 192 -5.38 -1.26 11.45
C MET A 192 -4.34 -0.88 10.39
N GLN A 193 -3.90 -1.83 9.57
CA GLN A 193 -2.91 -1.62 8.52
C GLN A 193 -2.99 -2.69 7.43
N GLY A 194 -2.46 -2.35 6.24
CA GLY A 194 -2.39 -3.25 5.10
C GLY A 194 -3.66 -3.29 4.26
N LYS A 195 -3.60 -4.02 3.14
CA LYS A 195 -4.62 -4.04 2.08
C LYS A 195 -6.02 -4.49 2.54
N ASN A 196 -6.09 -5.32 3.58
CA ASN A 196 -7.36 -5.83 4.11
C ASN A 196 -7.99 -4.94 5.19
N ALA A 197 -7.25 -3.97 5.74
CA ALA A 197 -7.75 -3.09 6.80
C ALA A 197 -9.06 -2.37 6.44
N PRO A 198 -9.24 -1.79 5.23
CA PRO A 198 -10.49 -1.09 4.91
C PRO A 198 -11.73 -1.97 4.99
N LYS A 199 -11.65 -3.19 4.44
CA LYS A 199 -12.76 -4.15 4.48
C LYS A 199 -13.06 -4.60 5.90
N ASP A 200 -12.01 -4.80 6.69
CA ASP A 200 -12.14 -5.23 8.08
C ASP A 200 -12.78 -4.15 8.95
N VAL A 201 -12.36 -2.89 8.76
CA VAL A 201 -12.97 -1.71 9.41
C VAL A 201 -14.44 -1.57 9.05
N CYS A 202 -14.80 -1.68 7.76
CA CYS A 202 -16.21 -1.60 7.34
C CYS A 202 -17.05 -2.73 7.93
N ARG A 203 -16.50 -3.94 8.06
CA ARG A 203 -17.18 -5.06 8.72
C ARG A 203 -17.43 -4.76 10.20
N ALA A 204 -16.41 -4.30 10.92
CA ALA A 204 -16.52 -3.92 12.32
C ALA A 204 -17.54 -2.78 12.53
N PHE A 205 -17.57 -1.81 11.61
CA PHE A 205 -18.54 -0.72 11.61
C PHE A 205 -19.97 -1.25 11.47
N ALA A 206 -20.23 -2.11 10.49
CA ALA A 206 -21.54 -2.73 10.27
C ALA A 206 -22.00 -3.62 11.45
N GLU A 207 -21.06 -4.27 12.15
CA GLU A 207 -21.38 -5.04 13.36
C GLU A 207 -21.77 -4.15 14.54
N LEU A 208 -21.08 -3.01 14.72
CA LEU A 208 -21.38 -2.06 15.78
C LEU A 208 -22.69 -1.31 15.53
N GLN A 209 -23.03 -0.99 14.28
CA GLN A 209 -24.30 -0.36 13.91
C GLN A 209 -25.53 -1.19 14.29
N ARG A 210 -25.39 -2.50 14.50
CA ARG A 210 -26.49 -3.39 14.93
C ARG A 210 -26.72 -3.37 16.45
N LEU A 211 -25.87 -2.69 17.21
CA LEU A 211 -26.00 -2.60 18.66
C LEU A 211 -26.91 -1.43 19.01
N ASP A 212 -27.98 -1.70 19.74
CA ASP A 212 -28.84 -0.65 20.29
C ASP A 212 -28.12 0.14 21.38
N GLY A 213 -28.40 1.44 21.44
CA GLY A 213 -27.89 2.34 22.48
C GLY A 213 -26.42 2.75 22.30
N LEU A 214 -25.80 2.49 21.15
CA LEU A 214 -24.47 3.01 20.83
C LEU A 214 -24.54 4.51 20.54
N GLU A 215 -23.74 5.30 21.24
CA GLU A 215 -23.73 6.78 21.13
C GLU A 215 -22.63 7.30 20.21
N ALA A 216 -21.52 6.56 20.10
CA ALA A 216 -20.42 6.89 19.19
C ALA A 216 -19.67 5.64 18.75
N ILE A 217 -19.11 5.66 17.54
CA ILE A 217 -18.13 4.68 17.07
C ILE A 217 -16.80 5.41 16.89
N ILE A 218 -15.76 4.90 17.54
CA ILE A 218 -14.40 5.42 17.46
C ILE A 218 -13.57 4.44 16.66
N ILE A 219 -12.94 4.93 15.60
CA ILE A 219 -11.88 4.22 14.88
C ILE A 219 -10.57 4.82 15.36
N THR A 220 -9.71 4.00 15.97
CA THR A 220 -8.41 4.46 16.47
C THR A 220 -7.32 3.48 16.10
N ARG A 221 -6.10 3.99 15.99
CA ARG A 221 -4.91 3.25 15.59
C ARG A 221 -3.71 3.77 16.39
N GLY A 222 -2.85 2.86 16.82
CA GLY A 222 -1.66 3.18 17.62
C GLY A 222 -0.54 3.81 16.81
N GLY A 223 0.66 3.86 17.39
CA GLY A 223 1.84 4.36 16.67
C GLY A 223 2.09 3.65 15.34
N GLY A 224 2.77 4.35 14.44
CA GLY A 224 3.32 3.83 13.19
C GLY A 224 3.42 4.92 12.13
N SER A 225 3.98 4.58 10.98
CA SER A 225 4.35 5.57 9.96
C SER A 225 3.13 6.23 9.29
N LEU A 226 3.29 7.47 8.81
CA LEU A 226 2.30 8.13 7.95
C LEU A 226 1.91 7.25 6.75
N ALA A 227 2.87 6.49 6.21
CA ALA A 227 2.65 5.53 5.13
C ALA A 227 1.57 4.49 5.45
N GLU A 228 1.47 4.05 6.70
CA GLU A 228 0.50 3.05 7.13
C GLU A 228 -0.92 3.64 7.28
N LEU A 229 -1.05 4.96 7.43
CA LEU A 229 -2.36 5.63 7.47
C LEU A 229 -3.06 5.66 6.11
N SER A 230 -2.32 5.45 5.02
CA SER A 230 -2.89 5.45 3.67
C SER A 230 -3.98 4.38 3.45
N CYS A 231 -4.06 3.33 4.29
CA CYS A 231 -5.20 2.42 4.21
C CYS A 231 -6.53 3.07 4.63
N PHE A 232 -6.50 4.18 5.36
CA PHE A 232 -7.70 4.95 5.72
C PHE A 232 -8.11 5.97 4.66
N ASP A 233 -7.26 6.29 3.68
CA ASP A 233 -7.63 7.07 2.49
C ASP A 233 -8.44 6.14 1.53
N SER A 234 -9.63 5.72 1.97
CA SER A 234 -10.45 4.71 1.31
C SER A 234 -11.90 5.17 1.14
N ALA A 235 -12.43 5.06 -0.09
CA ALA A 235 -13.84 5.30 -0.36
C ALA A 235 -14.75 4.34 0.44
N LEU A 236 -14.33 3.08 0.63
CA LEU A 236 -15.11 2.11 1.40
C LEU A 236 -15.37 2.57 2.83
N ILE A 237 -14.32 3.07 3.50
CA ILE A 237 -14.45 3.56 4.88
C ILE A 237 -15.23 4.87 4.91
N ALA A 238 -15.00 5.77 3.95
CA ALA A 238 -15.69 7.04 3.89
C ALA A 238 -17.21 6.92 3.62
N GLU A 239 -17.62 5.87 2.91
CA GLU A 239 -19.01 5.62 2.48
C GLU A 239 -19.77 4.63 3.39
N ALA A 240 -19.11 3.99 4.35
CA ALA A 240 -19.71 3.07 5.33
C ALA A 240 -20.62 3.79 6.34
#